data_AF-A0A2R7Y4Z3-F1
#
_entry.id   AF-A0A2R7Y4Z3-F1
#
_cell.length_a   1.000
_cell.length_b   1.000
_cell.length_c   1.000
_cell.angle_alpha   90.00
_cell.angle_beta   90.00
_cell.angle_gamma   90.00
#
_symmetry.space_group_name_H-M   'P 1'
#
loop_
_entity.id
_entity.type
_entity.pdbx_description
1 polymer ?
#
loop_
_entity_poly.entity_id
_entity_poly.type
_entity_poly.pdbx_seq_one_letter_code
_entity_poly.pdbx_strand_id
1 'polypeptide(L)' 'MKKKKWVELEEEARRIRKEHADWDFIEKQPPKIKAALKYYIETGDIRRAAYFSGLDLEDFRELLRKAKIPVVV' A
#
# COMPACT_ATOMS: atom_id res chain seq x y z
N MET A 1 -10.51 6.81 24.80
CA MET A 1 -9.07 7.13 24.82
C MET A 1 -8.21 6.23 23.93
N LYS A 2 -8.27 4.89 24.01
CA LYS A 2 -7.43 4.01 23.14
C LYS A 2 -7.82 4.01 21.65
N LYS A 3 -9.11 3.95 21.32
CA LYS A 3 -9.59 3.85 19.91
C LYS A 3 -9.24 5.08 19.06
N LYS A 4 -9.34 6.28 19.63
CA LYS A 4 -9.05 7.53 18.92
C LYS A 4 -7.59 7.61 18.45
N LYS A 5 -6.65 7.23 19.31
CA LYS A 5 -5.22 7.18 18.99
C LYS A 5 -4.92 6.19 17.85
N TRP A 6 -5.58 5.02 17.82
CA TRP A 6 -5.39 4.05 16.73
C TRP A 6 -5.90 4.58 15.39
N VAL A 7 -7.05 5.25 15.38
CA VAL A 7 -7.59 5.89 14.17
C VAL A 7 -6.64 6.96 13.65
N GLU A 8 -6.14 7.83 14.53
CA GLU A 8 -5.17 8.87 14.16
C GLU A 8 -3.88 8.28 13.57
N LEU A 9 -3.36 7.20 14.16
CA LEU A 9 -2.18 6.51 13.64
C LEU A 9 -2.43 5.84 12.28
N GLU A 10 -3.62 5.27 12.07
CA GLU A 10 -3.99 4.64 10.81
C GLU A 10 -4.18 5.67 9.69
N GLU A 11 -4.78 6.82 10.00
CA GLU A 11 -4.90 7.96 9.10
C GLU A 11 -3.53 8.51 8.72
N GLU A 12 -2.63 8.67 9.69
CA GLU A 12 -1.25 9.10 9.45
C GLU A 12 -0.51 8.10 8.55
N ALA A 13 -0.58 6.80 8.85
CA ALA A 13 0.05 5.77 8.05
C ALA A 13 -0.48 5.74 6.61
N ARG A 14 -1.80 5.93 6.43
CA ARG A 14 -2.42 6.08 5.10
C ARG A 14 -1.89 7.31 4.37
N ARG A 15 -1.81 8.46 5.05
CA ARG A 15 -1.30 9.70 4.48
C ARG A 15 0.15 9.54 4.00
N ILE A 16 1.02 8.98 4.83
CA ILE A 16 2.41 8.69 4.48
C ILE A 16 2.49 7.79 3.24
N ARG A 17 1.73 6.69 3.18
CA ARG A 17 1.71 5.84 1.99
C ARG A 17 1.29 6.60 0.74
N LYS A 18 0.28 7.46 0.84
CA LYS A 18 -0.28 8.21 -0.27
C LYS A 18 0.68 9.28 -0.80
N GLU A 19 1.35 10.00 0.10
CA GLU A 19 2.27 11.10 -0.24
C GLU A 19 3.57 10.61 -0.85
N HIS A 20 4.08 9.47 -0.39
CA HIS A 20 5.34 8.91 -0.89
C HIS A 20 5.19 8.06 -2.16
N ALA A 21 3.99 7.56 -2.45
CA ALA A 21 3.72 6.70 -3.59
C ALA A 21 4.11 7.36 -4.92
N ASP A 22 4.82 6.60 -5.76
CA ASP A 22 5.09 6.96 -7.16
C ASP A 22 3.83 6.69 -8.00
N TRP A 23 2.93 7.67 -8.04
CA TRP A 23 1.65 7.55 -8.75
C TRP A 23 1.82 7.30 -10.26
N ASP A 24 2.84 7.88 -10.88
CA ASP A 24 3.15 7.64 -12.30
C ASP A 24 3.55 6.18 -12.56
N PHE A 25 4.35 5.59 -11.67
CA PHE A 25 4.66 4.17 -11.74
C PHE A 25 3.41 3.32 -11.55
N ILE A 26 2.58 3.62 -10.53
CA ILE A 26 1.35 2.89 -10.21
C ILE A 26 0.36 2.93 -11.38
N GLU A 27 0.15 4.09 -12.00
CA GLU A 27 -0.81 4.25 -13.09
C GLU A 27 -0.37 3.56 -14.38
N LYS A 28 0.92 3.26 -14.55
CA LYS A 28 1.43 2.48 -15.69
C LYS A 28 1.34 0.97 -15.48
N GLN A 29 1.01 0.50 -14.28
CA GLN A 29 0.91 -0.93 -14.00
C GLN A 29 -0.32 -1.59 -14.64
N PRO A 30 -0.27 -2.91 -14.90
CA PRO A 30 -1.44 -3.69 -15.30
C PRO A 30 -2.61 -3.53 -14.30
N PRO A 31 -3.88 -3.64 -14.74
CA PRO A 31 -5.05 -3.32 -13.90
C PRO A 31 -5.07 -4.02 -12.54
N LYS A 32 -4.70 -5.31 -12.46
CA LYS A 32 -4.64 -6.06 -11.19
C LYS A 32 -3.58 -5.51 -10.23
N ILE A 33 -2.38 -5.26 -10.74
CA ILE A 33 -1.26 -4.72 -9.97
C ILE A 33 -1.58 -3.32 -9.48
N LYS A 34 -2.10 -2.47 -10.37
CA LYS A 34 -2.56 -1.11 -10.02
C LYS A 34 -3.60 -1.13 -8.91
N ALA A 35 -4.62 -1.98 -9.02
CA ALA A 35 -5.66 -2.11 -8.00
C ALA A 35 -5.10 -2.56 -6.65
N ALA A 36 -4.19 -3.54 -6.64
CA ALA A 36 -3.54 -4.03 -5.44
C ALA A 36 -2.68 -2.96 -4.74
N LEU A 37 -1.91 -2.18 -5.51
CA LEU A 37 -1.11 -1.07 -4.97
C LEU A 37 -1.98 0.01 -4.33
N LYS A 38 -3.05 0.44 -5.03
CA LYS A 38 -4.03 1.40 -4.49
C LYS A 38 -4.72 0.88 -3.23
N TYR A 39 -5.07 -0.41 -3.22
CA TYR A 39 -5.65 -1.07 -2.05
C TYR A 39 -4.69 -1.03 -0.84
N TYR A 40 -3.40 -1.31 -1.05
CA TYR A 40 -2.40 -1.24 0.02
C TYR A 40 -2.21 0.19 0.54
N ILE A 41 -2.19 1.19 -0.34
CA ILE A 41 -2.09 2.60 0.08
C ILE A 41 -3.24 2.95 1.04
N GLU A 42 -4.46 2.58 0.68
CA GLU A 42 -5.66 2.90 1.46
C GLU A 42 -5.72 2.10 2.78
N THR A 43 -5.37 0.82 2.77
CA THR A 43 -5.68 -0.09 3.90
C THR A 43 -4.47 -0.50 4.73
N GLY A 44 -3.27 -0.48 4.16
CA GLY A 44 -2.07 -1.06 4.78
C GLY A 44 -2.09 -2.59 4.88
N ASP A 45 -3.12 -3.28 4.36
CA ASP A 45 -3.23 -4.73 4.41
C ASP A 45 -2.40 -5.37 3.29
N ILE A 46 -1.14 -5.66 3.62
CA ILE A 46 -0.16 -6.20 2.67
C ILE A 46 -0.52 -7.59 2.16
N ARG A 47 -1.13 -8.44 3.00
CA ARG A 47 -1.43 -9.83 2.64
C ARG A 47 -2.57 -9.88 1.63
N ARG A 48 -3.63 -9.12 1.86
CA ARG A 48 -4.75 -9.05 0.94
C ARG A 48 -4.38 -8.31 -0.35
N ALA A 49 -3.54 -7.27 -0.26
CA ALA A 49 -3.00 -6.61 -1.45
C ALA A 49 -2.16 -7.56 -2.32
N ALA A 50 -1.23 -8.31 -1.72
CA ALA A 50 -0.44 -9.32 -2.43
C ALA A 50 -1.35 -10.36 -3.11
N TYR A 51 -2.34 -10.89 -2.38
CA TYR A 51 -3.33 -11.82 -2.94
C TYR A 51 -4.07 -11.24 -4.16
N PHE A 52 -4.53 -9.99 -4.10
CA PHE A 52 -5.20 -9.34 -5.25
C PHE A 52 -4.27 -9.11 -6.44
N SER A 53 -2.98 -8.88 -6.18
CA SER A 53 -1.98 -8.73 -7.23
C SER A 53 -1.66 -10.06 -7.95
N GLY A 54 -1.91 -11.19 -7.29
CA GLY A 54 -1.50 -12.51 -7.76
C GLY A 54 -0.01 -12.83 -7.54
N LEU A 55 0.72 -11.94 -6.86
CA LEU A 55 2.10 -12.13 -6.44
C LEU A 55 2.15 -12.76 -5.04
N ASP A 56 3.26 -13.42 -4.73
CA ASP A 56 3.57 -13.75 -3.35
C ASP A 56 3.95 -12.49 -2.55
N LEU A 57 4.13 -12.66 -1.24
CA LEU A 57 4.39 -11.54 -0.34
C LEU A 57 5.76 -10.88 -0.57
N GLU A 58 6.76 -11.65 -1.02
CA GLU A 58 8.11 -11.15 -1.25
C GLU A 58 8.14 -10.30 -2.52
N ASP A 59 7.59 -10.81 -3.61
CA ASP A 59 7.45 -10.10 -4.87
C ASP A 59 6.58 -8.85 -4.72
N PHE A 60 5.50 -8.94 -3.95
CA PHE A 60 4.67 -7.77 -3.68
C PHE A 60 5.44 -6.71 -2.88
N ARG A 61 6.31 -7.10 -1.93
CA ARG A 61 7.16 -6.14 -1.20
C ARG A 61 8.20 -5.48 -2.11
N GLU A 62 8.78 -6.22 -3.05
CA GLU A 62 9.66 -5.63 -4.06
C GLU A 62 8.91 -4.61 -4.93
N LEU A 63 7.69 -4.94 -5.32
CA LEU A 63 6.83 -4.04 -6.07
C LEU A 63 6.49 -2.77 -5.28
N LEU A 64 6.20 -2.87 -3.97
CA LEU A 64 5.97 -1.70 -3.11
C LEU A 64 7.21 -0.78 -3.08
N ARG A 65 8.42 -1.35 -3.01
CA ARG A 65 9.67 -0.56 -3.06
C ARG A 65 9.85 0.15 -4.41
N LYS A 66 9.56 -0.54 -5.52
CA LYS A 66 9.56 0.07 -6.87
C LYS A 66 8.56 1.21 -6.99
N ALA A 67 7.38 1.06 -6.38
CA ALA A 67 6.34 2.08 -6.31
C ALA A 67 6.60 3.15 -5.24
N LYS A 68 7.73 3.11 -4.52
CA LYS A 68 8.09 4.02 -3.42
C LYS A 68 7.05 4.10 -2.30
N ILE A 69 6.25 3.05 -2.09
CA ILE A 69 5.24 3.02 -1.04
C ILE A 69 5.88 2.49 0.26
N PRO A 70 5.96 3.29 1.34
CA PRO A 70 6.52 2.86 2.61
C PRO A 70 5.69 1.76 3.27
N VAL A 71 6.37 0.83 3.94
CA VAL A 71 5.74 -0.15 4.84
C VAL A 71 5.77 0.41 6.25
N VAL A 72 4.64 0.99 6.68
CA VAL A 72 4.46 1.54 8.03
C VAL A 72 3.90 0.43 8.93
N VAL A 73 4.54 0.22 10.09
CA VAL A 73 4.19 -0.83 11.08
C VAL A 73 3.64 -0.19 12.33
#